data_AF-A0A8H4BMW2-F1
#
_entry.id   AF-A0A8H4BMW2-F1
#
_cell.length_a   1.000
_cell.length_b   1.000
_cell.length_c   1.000
_cell.angle_alpha   90.00
_cell.angle_beta   90.00
_cell.angle_gamma   90.00
#
_symmetry.space_group_name_H-M   'P 1'
#
loop_
_entity.id
_entity.type
_entity.pdbx_description
1 polymer ?
#
loop_
_entity_poly.entity_id
_entity_poly.type
_entity_poly.pdbx_seq_one_letter_code
_entity_poly.pdbx_strand_id
1 'polypeptide(L)'
;MLIINCSKILSKQAGISKQSVDKDKLPERYGPFYFDQPIDHFSSNQTTFKHRYWANTDAYKPGGPVVLYNAGETPADGRSYYVVNSTMAELARKLNGIIIVMEHRFYGKSMPGPTFSAEYLNTLNTKQALEDMASFITDLKLPNLDVELPPAPETKYIVYGGSYSGNLASWMRQKYPDLVFAAVPSSAPVQMSYNYYQYYDPIRKYGPKQCIHALRSVILYVDHVLFSPIGQKAALKKRFGAEDLEHDDDFAECESTCVWLSTGRINY
;
A
#
# COMPACT_ATOMS: atom_id res chain seq x y z
N MET A 1 -14.21 1.59 14.04
CA MET A 1 -14.04 1.15 12.65
C MET A 1 -13.72 -0.34 12.70
N LEU A 2 -14.76 -1.19 12.68
CA LEU A 2 -14.58 -2.63 12.69
C LEU A 2 -14.04 -3.06 11.32
N ILE A 3 -12.80 -3.52 11.28
CA ILE A 3 -12.29 -4.29 10.14
C ILE A 3 -12.96 -5.66 10.24
N ILE A 4 -14.13 -5.81 9.60
CA ILE A 4 -14.76 -7.12 9.45
C ILE A 4 -13.78 -7.97 8.64
N ASN A 5 -13.29 -9.03 9.28
CA ASN A 5 -12.25 -9.89 8.74
C ASN A 5 -12.85 -10.84 7.69
N CYS A 6 -13.13 -10.33 6.46
CA CYS A 6 -13.68 -11.09 5.31
C CYS A 6 -12.81 -12.34 4.96
N SER A 7 -11.59 -12.41 5.50
CA SER A 7 -10.66 -13.55 5.43
C SER A 7 -11.25 -14.87 5.95
N LYS A 8 -12.14 -14.84 6.96
CA LYS A 8 -12.72 -16.07 7.54
C LYS A 8 -13.77 -16.71 6.64
N ILE A 9 -14.40 -15.94 5.75
CA ILE A 9 -15.41 -16.44 4.80
C ILE A 9 -14.72 -17.11 3.61
N LEU A 10 -13.62 -16.53 3.12
CA LEU A 10 -12.87 -17.04 1.97
C LEU A 10 -12.07 -18.33 2.25
N SER A 11 -11.63 -18.55 3.49
CA SER A 11 -10.78 -19.70 3.84
C SER A 11 -11.50 -21.06 3.78
N LYS A 12 -12.85 -21.08 3.76
CA LYS A 12 -13.63 -22.31 3.60
C LYS A 12 -13.90 -22.69 2.14
N GLN A 13 -13.79 -21.77 1.19
CA GLN A 13 -14.13 -22.04 -0.22
C GLN A 13 -12.92 -22.09 -1.17
N ALA A 14 -11.80 -21.46 -0.79
CA ALA A 14 -10.58 -21.52 -1.57
C ALA A 14 -9.63 -22.55 -0.96
N GLY A 15 -9.58 -23.75 -1.53
CA GLY A 15 -8.48 -24.73 -1.35
C GLY A 15 -7.14 -24.24 -1.92
N ILE A 16 -6.81 -22.96 -1.71
CA ILE A 16 -5.54 -22.37 -2.07
C ILE A 16 -4.60 -22.69 -0.92
N SER A 17 -3.85 -23.78 -1.12
CA SER A 17 -2.58 -24.01 -0.44
C SER A 17 -1.83 -22.68 -0.37
N LYS A 18 -1.59 -22.17 0.84
CA LYS A 18 -0.53 -21.20 1.06
C LYS A 18 0.75 -21.90 0.66
N GLN A 19 1.15 -21.78 -0.60
CA GLN A 19 2.53 -21.98 -0.97
C GLN A 19 3.32 -20.96 -0.14
N SER A 20 3.94 -21.45 0.93
CA SER A 20 5.02 -20.78 1.60
C SER A 20 6.08 -20.56 0.55
N VAL A 21 6.09 -19.37 -0.02
CA VAL A 21 7.17 -18.94 -0.87
C VAL A 21 8.35 -18.72 0.08
N ASP A 22 9.12 -19.79 0.27
CA ASP A 22 10.47 -19.75 0.80
C ASP A 22 11.32 -19.07 -0.29
N LYS A 23 11.15 -17.76 -0.43
CA LYS A 23 11.98 -16.87 -1.25
C LYS A 23 13.21 -16.60 -0.40
N ASP A 24 14.36 -17.03 -0.90
CA ASP A 24 15.69 -16.84 -0.32
C ASP A 24 15.77 -15.62 0.60
N LYS A 25 16.08 -15.86 1.89
CA LYS A 25 16.27 -14.82 2.91
C LYS A 25 17.14 -13.70 2.33
N LEU A 26 16.59 -12.48 2.25
CA LEU A 26 17.32 -11.31 1.75
C LEU A 26 18.65 -11.16 2.51
N PRO A 27 19.80 -11.04 1.83
CA PRO A 27 21.08 -10.87 2.50
C PRO A 27 21.07 -9.67 3.46
N GLU A 28 21.62 -9.86 4.66
CA GLU A 28 21.57 -8.88 5.75
C GLU A 28 22.26 -7.54 5.40
N ARG A 29 23.18 -7.55 4.43
CA ARG A 29 23.82 -6.35 3.87
C ARG A 29 22.85 -5.36 3.21
N TYR A 30 21.62 -5.76 2.92
CA TYR A 30 20.59 -4.89 2.37
C TYR A 30 19.58 -4.38 3.42
N GLY A 31 19.75 -4.77 4.69
CA GLY A 31 18.90 -4.35 5.80
C GLY A 31 18.20 -5.51 6.52
N PRO A 32 17.24 -5.20 7.41
CA PRO A 32 16.64 -3.89 7.60
C PRO A 32 17.59 -2.88 8.25
N PHE A 33 17.58 -1.66 7.74
CA PHE A 33 18.17 -0.48 8.34
C PHE A 33 17.08 0.38 8.98
N TYR A 34 17.49 1.34 9.80
CA TYR A 34 16.58 2.26 10.49
C TYR A 34 17.05 3.69 10.34
N PHE A 35 16.09 4.57 10.12
CA PHE A 35 16.26 6.01 10.07
C PHE A 35 15.41 6.64 11.16
N ASP A 36 15.97 7.59 11.90
CA ASP A 36 15.22 8.28 12.95
C ASP A 36 14.27 9.30 12.32
N GLN A 37 12.98 9.18 12.64
CA GLN A 37 11.94 10.06 12.12
C GLN A 37 11.14 10.73 13.21
N PRO A 38 10.84 12.04 13.10
CA PRO A 38 9.88 12.70 13.97
C PRO A 38 8.55 11.95 14.00
N ILE A 39 8.01 11.73 15.20
CA ILE A 39 6.66 11.19 15.35
C ILE A 39 5.64 12.13 14.70
N ASP A 40 5.84 13.44 14.88
CA ASP A 40 5.03 14.51 14.30
C ASP A 40 5.93 15.60 13.71
N HIS A 41 5.95 15.71 12.38
CA HIS A 41 6.72 16.74 11.65
C HIS A 41 6.21 18.16 11.83
N PHE A 42 4.97 18.32 12.33
CA PHE A 42 4.31 19.61 12.50
C PHE A 42 4.24 20.05 13.96
N SER A 43 4.85 19.28 14.86
CA SER A 43 4.98 19.60 16.28
C SER A 43 6.36 20.17 16.59
N SER A 44 6.46 20.96 17.65
CA SER A 44 7.76 21.37 18.22
C SER A 44 8.44 20.23 19.01
N ASN A 45 7.74 19.13 19.25
CA ASN A 45 8.29 17.95 19.92
C ASN A 45 9.24 17.19 18.98
N GLN A 46 10.48 16.97 19.43
CA GLN A 46 11.52 16.28 18.67
C GLN A 46 11.59 14.77 18.94
N THR A 47 10.59 14.18 19.58
CA THR A 47 10.57 12.72 19.79
C THR A 47 10.51 12.00 18.46
N THR A 48 11.41 11.03 18.29
CA THR A 48 11.53 10.24 17.08
C THR A 48 11.12 8.80 17.27
N PHE A 49 10.88 8.11 16.16
CA PHE A 49 10.73 6.67 16.08
C PHE A 49 11.67 6.09 15.01
N LYS A 50 11.92 4.78 15.09
CA LYS A 50 12.77 4.06 14.13
C LYS A 50 11.96 3.70 12.89
N HIS A 51 12.23 4.37 11.79
CA HIS A 51 11.61 4.13 10.49
C HIS A 51 12.43 3.11 9.69
N ARG A 52 11.84 1.95 9.41
CA ARG A 52 12.53 0.81 8.79
C ARG A 52 12.63 0.94 7.28
N TYR A 53 13.78 0.58 6.71
CA TYR A 53 13.99 0.52 5.26
C TYR A 53 15.01 -0.55 4.86
N TRP A 54 15.10 -0.83 3.55
CA TRP A 54 16.11 -1.67 2.91
C TRP A 54 16.72 -0.92 1.76
N ALA A 55 18.00 -1.16 1.49
CA ALA A 55 18.72 -0.48 0.41
C ALA A 55 19.69 -1.43 -0.29
N ASN A 56 19.76 -1.34 -1.61
CA ASN A 56 20.77 -2.02 -2.41
C ASN A 56 21.56 -0.98 -3.21
N THR A 57 22.87 -0.94 -2.93
CA THR A 57 23.85 -0.01 -3.46
C THR A 57 24.82 -0.67 -4.43
N ASP A 58 24.71 -1.99 -4.68
CA ASP A 58 25.70 -2.79 -5.41
C ASP A 58 26.00 -2.29 -6.84
N ALA A 59 25.02 -1.67 -7.49
CA ALA A 59 25.15 -1.17 -8.86
C ALA A 59 25.50 0.32 -8.94
N TYR A 60 25.64 0.98 -7.78
CA TYR A 60 25.84 2.43 -7.72
C TYR A 60 27.17 2.85 -8.33
N LYS A 61 27.13 3.92 -9.11
CA LYS A 61 28.31 4.69 -9.54
C LYS A 61 28.08 6.17 -9.22
N PRO A 62 29.14 6.96 -8.96
CA PRO A 62 29.00 8.40 -8.73
C PRO A 62 28.15 9.09 -9.80
N GLY A 63 27.16 9.85 -9.36
CA GLY A 63 26.17 10.51 -10.23
C GLY A 63 24.93 9.67 -10.58
N GLY A 64 24.87 8.40 -10.16
CA GLY A 64 23.68 7.56 -10.29
C GLY A 64 22.50 8.06 -9.45
N PRO A 65 21.24 7.82 -9.87
CA PRO A 65 20.06 8.24 -9.12
C PRO A 65 19.76 7.32 -7.93
N VAL A 66 18.88 7.78 -7.03
CA VAL A 66 18.23 6.94 -6.02
C VAL A 66 16.80 6.69 -6.44
N VAL A 67 16.44 5.42 -6.63
CA VAL A 67 15.05 4.99 -6.80
C VAL A 67 14.48 4.71 -5.40
N LEU A 68 13.53 5.53 -4.96
CA LEU A 68 12.88 5.39 -3.64
C LEU A 68 11.48 4.82 -3.81
N TYR A 69 11.22 3.68 -3.19
CA TYR A 69 9.90 3.05 -3.15
C TYR A 69 9.35 3.03 -1.73
N ASN A 70 8.17 3.59 -1.52
CA ASN A 70 7.43 3.46 -0.25
C ASN A 70 6.53 2.23 -0.30
N ALA A 71 6.61 1.36 0.71
CA ALA A 71 5.88 0.09 0.78
C ALA A 71 4.37 0.23 0.98
N GLY A 72 3.82 1.43 1.18
CA GLY A 72 2.38 1.65 1.27
C GLY A 72 1.75 0.93 2.46
N GLU A 73 0.51 0.47 2.32
CA GLU A 73 -0.34 0.01 3.42
C GLU A 73 -0.08 -1.44 3.85
N THR A 74 1.18 -1.83 3.95
CA THR A 74 1.56 -3.18 4.37
C THR A 74 2.92 -3.16 5.07
N PRO A 75 3.18 -4.13 5.99
CA PRO A 75 4.53 -4.44 6.39
C PRO A 75 5.43 -4.63 5.17
N ALA A 76 6.61 -4.02 5.21
CA ALA A 76 7.56 -4.05 4.12
C ALA A 76 8.36 -5.36 4.05
N ASP A 77 8.24 -6.28 5.02
CA ASP A 77 8.96 -7.57 5.02
C ASP A 77 8.74 -8.34 3.70
N GLY A 78 7.48 -8.41 3.23
CA GLY A 78 7.13 -9.06 1.95
C GLY A 78 7.53 -8.27 0.69
N ARG A 79 7.95 -7.01 0.83
CA ARG A 79 8.42 -6.13 -0.26
C ARG A 79 9.92 -5.85 -0.19
N SER A 80 10.60 -6.27 0.88
CA SER A 80 12.04 -6.04 1.10
C SER A 80 12.89 -6.60 -0.06
N TYR A 81 12.51 -7.76 -0.60
CA TYR A 81 13.18 -8.39 -1.74
C TYR A 81 13.14 -7.56 -3.03
N TYR A 82 12.31 -6.51 -3.11
CA TYR A 82 12.26 -5.63 -4.27
C TYR A 82 13.54 -4.83 -4.47
N VAL A 83 14.42 -4.70 -3.46
CA VAL A 83 15.77 -4.11 -3.64
C VAL A 83 16.70 -4.99 -4.48
N VAL A 84 16.36 -6.26 -4.70
CA VAL A 84 17.15 -7.20 -5.52
C VAL A 84 16.41 -7.58 -6.80
N ASN A 85 15.12 -7.93 -6.69
CA ASN A 85 14.35 -8.43 -7.82
C ASN A 85 13.00 -7.71 -7.92
N SER A 86 12.99 -6.64 -8.71
CA SER A 86 11.81 -5.90 -9.10
C SER A 86 12.11 -5.00 -10.30
N THR A 87 11.07 -4.46 -10.95
CA THR A 87 11.24 -3.43 -11.99
C THR A 87 12.00 -2.21 -11.48
N MET A 88 11.86 -1.88 -10.19
CA MET A 88 12.57 -0.74 -9.57
C MET A 88 14.05 -1.04 -9.36
N ALA A 89 14.40 -2.27 -8.94
CA ALA A 89 15.79 -2.71 -8.87
C ALA A 89 16.43 -2.82 -10.26
N GLU A 90 15.68 -3.25 -11.27
CA GLU A 90 16.16 -3.23 -12.66
C GLU A 90 16.41 -1.80 -13.15
N LEU A 91 15.49 -0.87 -12.86
CA LEU A 91 15.65 0.55 -13.18
C LEU A 91 16.91 1.14 -12.51
N ALA A 92 17.08 0.91 -11.21
CA ALA A 92 18.27 1.36 -10.47
C ALA A 92 19.55 0.78 -11.10
N ARG A 93 19.61 -0.53 -11.36
CA ARG A 93 20.78 -1.16 -12.01
C ARG A 93 21.11 -0.55 -13.38
N LYS A 94 20.09 -0.35 -14.24
CA LYS A 94 20.27 0.23 -15.58
C LYS A 94 20.78 1.68 -15.52
N LEU A 95 20.44 2.41 -14.47
CA LEU A 95 20.88 3.79 -14.26
C LEU A 95 22.15 3.91 -13.42
N ASN A 96 22.81 2.79 -13.06
CA ASN A 96 23.91 2.73 -12.09
C ASN A 96 23.55 3.44 -10.76
N GLY A 97 22.30 3.30 -10.35
CA GLY A 97 21.71 3.94 -9.18
C GLY A 97 21.53 3.01 -7.99
N ILE A 98 20.87 3.54 -6.97
CA ILE A 98 20.51 2.86 -5.72
C ILE A 98 19.02 2.58 -5.73
N ILE A 99 18.59 1.47 -5.14
CA ILE A 99 17.17 1.20 -4.85
C ILE A 99 16.95 1.13 -3.35
N ILE A 100 15.94 1.84 -2.87
CA ILE A 100 15.50 1.85 -1.47
C ILE A 100 14.04 1.44 -1.40
N VAL A 101 13.75 0.51 -0.49
CA VAL A 101 12.38 0.18 -0.07
C VAL A 101 12.19 0.71 1.35
N MET A 102 11.41 1.77 1.49
CA MET A 102 11.06 2.40 2.74
C MET A 102 9.71 1.86 3.22
N GLU A 103 9.61 1.44 4.47
CA GLU A 103 8.32 1.08 5.07
C GLU A 103 7.46 2.34 5.28
N HIS A 104 6.14 2.21 5.37
CA HIS A 104 5.28 3.35 5.68
C HIS A 104 5.11 3.48 7.20
N ARG A 105 5.01 4.72 7.74
CA ARG A 105 4.67 4.92 9.17
C ARG A 105 3.38 4.17 9.54
N PHE A 106 3.31 3.58 10.73
CA PHE A 106 2.23 2.70 11.22
C PHE A 106 2.09 1.33 10.55
N TYR A 107 3.00 0.95 9.65
CA TYR A 107 3.00 -0.39 9.06
C TYR A 107 4.26 -1.16 9.44
N GLY A 108 4.11 -2.49 9.54
CA GLY A 108 5.20 -3.39 9.91
C GLY A 108 5.82 -3.05 11.26
N LYS A 109 7.10 -2.65 11.26
CA LYS A 109 7.84 -2.28 12.47
C LYS A 109 8.10 -0.77 12.59
N SER A 110 7.59 0.03 11.66
CA SER A 110 7.76 1.48 11.63
C SER A 110 6.63 2.15 12.41
N MET A 111 6.69 2.04 13.74
CA MET A 111 5.62 2.45 14.66
C MET A 111 6.00 3.72 15.42
N PRO A 112 5.31 4.86 15.21
CA PRO A 112 5.56 6.09 15.94
C PRO A 112 5.24 6.04 17.44
N GLY A 113 4.48 5.04 17.89
CA GLY A 113 4.13 4.87 19.30
C GLY A 113 3.88 3.41 19.67
N PRO A 114 3.88 3.09 20.98
CA PRO A 114 3.63 1.74 21.49
C PRO A 114 2.16 1.32 21.40
N THR A 115 1.24 2.27 21.16
CA THR A 115 -0.20 2.03 21.14
C THR A 115 -0.87 2.78 19.98
N PHE A 116 -2.10 2.37 19.63
CA PHE A 116 -2.96 3.07 18.68
C PHE A 116 -3.89 4.05 19.41
N SER A 117 -3.33 4.93 20.25
CA SER A 117 -4.08 6.01 20.88
C SER A 117 -4.48 7.07 19.86
N ALA A 118 -5.49 7.90 20.17
CA ALA A 118 -5.90 9.00 19.30
C ALA A 118 -4.74 9.98 19.02
N GLU A 119 -3.86 10.20 20.01
CA GLU A 119 -2.66 11.02 19.88
C GLU A 119 -1.71 10.50 18.78
N TYR A 120 -1.35 9.21 18.82
CA TYR A 120 -0.49 8.62 17.79
C TYR A 120 -1.23 8.52 16.46
N LEU A 121 -2.48 8.07 16.44
CA LEU A 121 -3.26 7.94 15.21
C LEU A 121 -3.46 9.29 14.49
N ASN A 122 -3.41 10.42 15.21
CA ASN A 122 -3.43 11.74 14.59
C ASN A 122 -2.23 11.96 13.64
N THR A 123 -1.12 11.25 13.85
CA THR A 123 0.07 11.29 12.98
C THR A 123 0.05 10.25 11.86
N LEU A 124 -1.01 9.43 11.75
CA LEU A 124 -1.27 8.56 10.60
C LEU A 124 -2.07 9.31 9.54
N ASN A 125 -1.38 10.14 8.76
CA ASN A 125 -1.98 10.88 7.66
C ASN A 125 -0.98 11.11 6.51
N THR A 126 -1.48 11.49 5.35
CA THR A 126 -0.65 11.67 4.13
C THR A 126 0.34 12.82 4.25
N LYS A 127 0.00 13.91 4.97
CA LYS A 127 0.94 15.03 5.15
C LYS A 127 2.19 14.57 5.88
N GLN A 128 2.01 13.84 6.98
CA GLN A 128 3.09 13.26 7.76
C GLN A 128 3.92 12.24 6.97
N ALA A 129 3.27 11.34 6.22
CA ALA A 129 3.97 10.37 5.38
C ALA A 129 4.82 11.02 4.27
N LEU A 130 4.37 12.16 3.73
CA LEU A 130 5.14 12.92 2.75
C LEU A 130 6.35 13.63 3.41
N GLU A 131 6.20 14.17 4.63
CA GLU A 131 7.34 14.72 5.38
C GLU A 131 8.36 13.62 5.77
N ASP A 132 7.91 12.40 6.07
CA ASP A 132 8.82 11.27 6.29
C ASP A 132 9.72 11.04 5.09
N MET A 133 9.13 11.01 3.90
CA MET A 133 9.88 10.78 2.66
C MET A 133 10.78 11.97 2.33
N ALA A 134 10.35 13.21 2.60
CA ALA A 134 11.14 14.41 2.34
C ALA A 134 12.36 14.51 3.26
N SER A 135 12.16 14.33 4.58
CA SER A 135 13.26 14.30 5.54
C SER A 135 14.19 13.10 5.32
N PHE A 136 13.64 11.93 4.95
CA PHE A 136 14.46 10.80 4.51
C PHE A 136 15.34 11.17 3.32
N ILE A 137 14.79 11.76 2.24
CA ILE A 137 15.61 12.19 1.08
C ILE A 137 16.69 13.20 1.47
N THR A 138 16.41 14.07 2.44
CA THR A 138 17.29 15.17 2.83
C THR A 138 18.45 14.69 3.71
N ASP A 139 18.16 13.82 4.68
CA ASP A 139 19.11 13.46 5.74
C ASP A 139 19.60 12.00 5.66
N LEU A 140 19.19 11.25 4.63
CA LEU A 140 19.58 9.85 4.47
C LEU A 140 21.10 9.70 4.38
N LYS A 141 21.63 8.88 5.30
CA LYS A 141 22.95 8.29 5.21
C LYS A 141 22.81 6.79 5.02
N LEU A 142 23.31 6.27 3.90
CA LEU A 142 23.26 4.85 3.59
C LEU A 142 24.42 4.13 4.27
N PRO A 143 24.18 3.23 5.24
CA PRO A 143 25.24 2.57 5.99
C PRO A 143 26.07 1.59 5.14
N ASN A 144 25.55 1.18 3.99
CA ASN A 144 26.20 0.26 3.05
C ASN A 144 26.72 0.96 1.79
N LEU A 145 27.02 2.26 1.88
CA LEU A 145 27.62 3.04 0.81
C LEU A 145 28.86 3.77 1.34
N ASP A 146 30.03 3.49 0.76
CA ASP A 146 31.31 4.07 1.19
C ASP A 146 31.48 5.55 0.78
N VAL A 147 30.52 6.11 0.06
CA VAL A 147 30.52 7.50 -0.42
C VAL A 147 29.27 8.23 0.05
N GLU A 148 29.43 9.47 0.50
CA GLU A 148 28.28 10.32 0.79
C GLU A 148 27.64 10.79 -0.52
N LEU A 149 26.31 10.68 -0.59
CA LEU A 149 25.55 11.23 -1.70
C LEU A 149 25.51 12.76 -1.58
N PRO A 150 25.72 13.51 -2.67
CA PRO A 150 25.38 14.93 -2.69
C PRO A 150 23.91 15.14 -2.27
N PRO A 151 23.56 16.29 -1.69
CA PRO A 151 22.17 16.61 -1.40
C PRO A 151 21.31 16.63 -2.68
N ALA A 152 19.99 16.64 -2.53
CA ALA A 152 19.13 17.03 -3.64
C ALA A 152 19.27 18.54 -3.90
N PRO A 153 19.25 19.02 -5.16
CA PRO A 153 18.88 18.29 -6.37
C PRO A 153 20.05 17.63 -7.12
N GLU A 154 21.28 17.67 -6.61
CA GLU A 154 22.45 17.04 -7.26
C GLU A 154 22.27 15.53 -7.37
N THR A 155 21.87 14.87 -6.27
CA THR A 155 21.40 13.48 -6.31
C THR A 155 19.97 13.44 -6.85
N LYS A 156 19.77 12.67 -7.93
CA LYS A 156 18.44 12.54 -8.57
C LYS A 156 17.62 11.47 -7.86
N TYR A 157 16.57 11.89 -7.16
CA TYR A 157 15.61 10.96 -6.54
C TYR A 157 14.43 10.67 -7.48
N ILE A 158 14.22 9.40 -7.80
CA ILE A 158 13.07 8.90 -8.57
C ILE A 158 12.15 8.19 -7.58
N VAL A 159 10.98 8.77 -7.29
CA VAL A 159 10.02 8.16 -6.37
C VAL A 159 9.09 7.23 -7.13
N TYR A 160 9.08 5.95 -6.79
CA TYR A 160 8.27 4.91 -7.42
C TYR A 160 7.18 4.43 -6.45
N GLY A 161 5.99 4.15 -6.96
CA GLY A 161 4.95 3.51 -6.14
C GLY A 161 3.84 2.86 -6.95
N GLY A 162 3.15 1.91 -6.32
CA GLY A 162 1.96 1.25 -6.84
C GLY A 162 0.73 1.54 -5.97
N SER A 163 -0.44 1.76 -6.55
CA SER A 163 -1.68 2.04 -5.79
C SER A 163 -1.52 3.28 -4.90
N TYR A 164 -1.79 3.22 -3.59
CA TYR A 164 -1.54 4.34 -2.67
C TYR A 164 -0.07 4.79 -2.64
N SER A 165 0.89 3.87 -2.71
CA SER A 165 2.30 4.26 -2.85
C SER A 165 2.52 5.07 -4.13
N GLY A 166 1.75 4.80 -5.19
CA GLY A 166 1.77 5.58 -6.43
C GLY A 166 1.18 6.99 -6.24
N ASN A 167 0.16 7.12 -5.37
CA ASN A 167 -0.32 8.43 -4.94
C ASN A 167 0.78 9.19 -4.19
N LEU A 168 1.46 8.54 -3.24
CA LEU A 168 2.61 9.12 -2.54
C LEU A 168 3.70 9.57 -3.53
N ALA A 169 4.03 8.76 -4.53
CA ALA A 169 5.00 9.14 -5.57
C ALA A 169 4.59 10.41 -6.32
N SER A 170 3.33 10.49 -6.75
CA SER A 170 2.78 11.67 -7.42
C SER A 170 2.83 12.91 -6.52
N TRP A 171 2.34 12.78 -5.27
CA TRP A 171 2.27 13.87 -4.32
C TRP A 171 3.66 14.34 -3.87
N MET A 172 4.64 13.44 -3.77
CA MET A 172 6.03 13.78 -3.50
C MET A 172 6.62 14.67 -4.59
N ARG A 173 6.44 14.32 -5.88
CA ARG A 173 6.92 15.17 -6.98
C ARG A 173 6.18 16.51 -7.04
N GLN A 174 4.89 16.52 -6.72
CA GLN A 174 4.09 17.74 -6.69
C GLN A 174 4.50 18.69 -5.56
N LYS A 175 4.70 18.17 -4.35
CA LYS A 175 4.95 18.96 -3.14
C LYS A 175 6.43 19.33 -2.96
N TYR A 176 7.36 18.44 -3.34
CA TYR A 176 8.81 18.66 -3.20
C TYR A 176 9.54 18.51 -4.54
N PRO A 177 9.28 19.41 -5.52
CA PRO A 177 9.91 19.33 -6.83
C PRO A 177 11.44 19.54 -6.79
N ASP A 178 11.95 20.19 -5.74
CA ASP A 178 13.39 20.39 -5.57
C ASP A 178 14.10 19.15 -5.00
N LEU A 179 13.37 18.29 -4.28
CA LEU A 179 13.90 17.03 -3.74
C LEU A 179 13.74 15.87 -4.74
N VAL A 180 12.59 15.81 -5.41
CA VAL A 180 12.17 14.63 -6.19
C VAL A 180 12.34 14.91 -7.67
N PHE A 181 13.37 14.38 -8.31
CA PHE A 181 13.62 14.58 -9.74
C PHE A 181 12.48 14.05 -10.63
N ALA A 182 11.97 12.86 -10.36
CA ALA A 182 10.89 12.23 -11.12
C ALA A 182 10.01 11.33 -10.24
N ALA A 183 8.78 11.07 -10.70
CA ALA A 183 7.87 10.12 -10.07
C ALA A 183 7.34 9.08 -11.06
N VAL A 184 7.19 7.83 -10.61
CA VAL A 184 6.56 6.73 -11.35
C VAL A 184 5.35 6.21 -10.56
N PRO A 185 4.15 6.80 -10.79
CA PRO A 185 2.95 6.48 -10.06
C PRO A 185 2.14 5.36 -10.74
N SER A 186 2.55 4.11 -10.53
CA SER A 186 1.90 2.95 -11.14
C SER A 186 0.51 2.69 -10.54
N SER A 187 -0.53 2.66 -11.38
CA SER A 187 -1.92 2.39 -10.98
C SER A 187 -2.39 3.24 -9.79
N ALA A 188 -1.98 4.51 -9.77
CA ALA A 188 -2.23 5.44 -8.68
C ALA A 188 -3.62 6.12 -8.82
N PRO A 189 -4.57 5.89 -7.92
CA PRO A 189 -5.85 6.60 -7.92
C PRO A 189 -5.68 8.00 -7.30
N VAL A 190 -4.97 8.90 -7.99
CA VAL A 190 -4.65 10.24 -7.48
C VAL A 190 -5.88 11.14 -7.37
N GLN A 191 -6.91 10.88 -8.17
CA GLN A 191 -8.19 11.55 -8.10
C GLN A 191 -9.08 10.84 -7.07
N MET A 192 -9.20 11.44 -5.88
CA MET A 192 -10.05 10.93 -4.82
C MET A 192 -11.53 11.21 -5.13
N SER A 193 -12.38 10.20 -4.95
CA SER A 193 -13.84 10.33 -5.06
C SER A 193 -14.50 9.60 -3.89
N TYR A 194 -15.48 10.24 -3.25
CA TYR A 194 -16.30 9.61 -2.20
C TYR A 194 -17.10 8.43 -2.74
N ASN A 195 -17.67 8.59 -3.94
CA ASN A 195 -18.35 7.52 -4.65
C ASN A 195 -17.53 7.16 -5.89
N TYR A 196 -16.69 6.14 -5.76
CA TYR A 196 -15.80 5.70 -6.82
C TYR A 196 -16.32 4.46 -7.55
N TYR A 197 -17.60 4.46 -7.93
CA TYR A 197 -18.23 3.37 -8.68
C TYR A 197 -17.50 3.07 -10.00
N GLN A 198 -16.84 4.06 -10.61
CA GLN A 198 -16.08 3.91 -11.85
C GLN A 198 -14.95 2.88 -11.71
N TYR A 199 -14.48 2.60 -10.50
CA TYR A 199 -13.54 1.51 -10.23
C TYR A 199 -14.05 0.15 -10.76
N TYR A 200 -15.37 -0.08 -10.70
CA TYR A 200 -15.99 -1.33 -11.14
C TYR A 200 -16.40 -1.32 -12.61
N ASP A 201 -16.37 -0.18 -13.31
CA ASP A 201 -16.81 -0.09 -14.70
C ASP A 201 -15.99 -0.95 -15.67
N PRO A 202 -14.65 -1.02 -15.58
CA PRO A 202 -13.87 -1.93 -16.42
C PRO A 202 -14.28 -3.39 -16.23
N ILE A 203 -14.49 -3.82 -14.98
CA ILE A 203 -14.93 -5.18 -14.65
C ILE A 203 -16.32 -5.43 -15.24
N ARG A 204 -17.26 -4.51 -15.02
CA ARG A 204 -18.63 -4.57 -15.53
C ARG A 204 -18.70 -4.61 -17.06
N LYS A 205 -17.81 -3.87 -17.74
CA LYS A 205 -17.83 -3.72 -19.20
C LYS A 205 -17.09 -4.83 -19.93
N TYR A 206 -15.96 -5.29 -19.38
CA TYR A 206 -15.04 -6.20 -20.07
C TYR A 206 -14.94 -7.58 -19.42
N GLY A 207 -15.52 -7.78 -18.24
CA GLY A 207 -15.59 -9.09 -17.59
C GLY A 207 -16.43 -10.11 -18.38
N PRO A 208 -16.25 -11.42 -18.14
CA PRO A 208 -17.02 -12.45 -18.81
C PRO A 208 -18.53 -12.24 -18.65
N LYS A 209 -19.26 -12.15 -19.76
CA LYS A 209 -20.69 -11.75 -19.76
C LYS A 209 -21.54 -12.57 -18.79
N GLN A 210 -21.34 -13.89 -18.76
CA GLN A 210 -22.07 -14.79 -17.85
C GLN A 210 -21.79 -14.49 -16.38
N CYS A 211 -20.54 -14.20 -16.03
CA CYS A 211 -20.15 -13.82 -14.67
C CYS A 211 -20.78 -12.47 -14.29
N ILE A 212 -20.67 -11.45 -15.15
CA ILE A 212 -21.27 -10.14 -14.89
C ILE A 212 -22.80 -10.21 -14.77
N HIS A 213 -23.45 -11.04 -15.59
CA HIS A 213 -24.90 -11.25 -15.47
C HIS A 213 -25.27 -11.92 -14.15
N ALA A 214 -24.59 -12.99 -13.76
CA ALA A 214 -24.83 -13.66 -12.49
C ALA A 214 -24.62 -12.71 -11.30
N LEU A 215 -23.53 -11.93 -11.32
CA LEU A 215 -23.21 -10.95 -10.30
C LEU A 215 -24.31 -9.89 -10.15
N ARG A 216 -24.78 -9.33 -11.28
CA ARG A 216 -25.90 -8.38 -11.30
C ARG A 216 -27.19 -9.00 -10.78
N SER A 217 -27.49 -10.25 -11.14
CA SER A 217 -28.67 -10.94 -10.64
C SER A 217 -28.63 -11.16 -9.13
N VAL A 218 -27.47 -11.51 -8.58
CA VAL A 218 -27.29 -11.67 -7.13
C VAL A 218 -27.48 -10.32 -6.42
N ILE A 219 -26.87 -9.25 -6.91
CA ILE A 219 -27.01 -7.91 -6.32
C ILE A 219 -28.48 -7.49 -6.30
N LEU A 220 -29.19 -7.60 -7.43
CA LEU A 220 -30.61 -7.25 -7.51
C LEU A 220 -31.50 -8.09 -6.59
N TYR A 221 -31.17 -9.38 -6.43
CA TYR A 221 -31.88 -10.25 -5.50
C TYR A 221 -31.64 -9.85 -4.03
N VAL A 222 -30.39 -9.57 -3.66
CA VAL A 222 -30.02 -9.08 -2.32
C VAL A 222 -30.76 -7.78 -2.03
N ASP A 223 -30.68 -6.79 -2.92
CA ASP A 223 -31.37 -5.50 -2.76
C ASP A 223 -32.88 -5.71 -2.59
N HIS A 224 -33.50 -6.52 -3.44
CA HIS A 224 -34.94 -6.80 -3.35
C HIS A 224 -35.33 -7.39 -1.99
N VAL A 225 -34.55 -8.30 -1.43
CA VAL A 225 -34.83 -8.92 -0.12
C VAL A 225 -34.56 -7.95 1.03
N LEU A 226 -33.49 -7.14 0.97
CA LEU A 226 -33.14 -6.19 2.04
C LEU A 226 -34.13 -5.01 2.10
N PHE A 227 -34.60 -4.50 0.97
CA PHE A 227 -35.53 -3.37 0.92
C PHE A 227 -37.02 -3.77 1.01
N SER A 228 -37.33 -5.07 0.97
CA SER A 228 -38.71 -5.55 1.12
C SER A 228 -39.12 -5.65 2.60
N PRO A 229 -40.29 -5.09 2.99
CA PRO A 229 -40.82 -5.22 4.36
C PRO A 229 -41.11 -6.68 4.79
N ILE A 230 -41.33 -7.56 3.81
CA ILE A 230 -41.59 -8.99 4.00
C ILE A 230 -40.41 -9.87 3.55
N GLY A 231 -39.25 -9.25 3.28
CA GLY A 231 -38.06 -9.96 2.82
C GLY A 231 -37.52 -10.93 3.88
N GLN A 232 -37.13 -12.13 3.45
CA GLN A 232 -36.54 -13.14 4.34
C GLN A 232 -35.06 -12.85 4.64
N LYS A 233 -34.77 -11.70 5.27
CA LYS A 233 -33.42 -11.19 5.53
C LYS A 233 -32.54 -12.18 6.30
N ALA A 234 -33.08 -12.81 7.35
CA ALA A 234 -32.34 -13.81 8.13
C ALA A 234 -31.94 -15.04 7.28
N ALA A 235 -32.83 -15.50 6.39
CA ALA A 235 -32.52 -16.60 5.49
C ALA A 235 -31.48 -16.20 4.44
N LEU A 236 -31.53 -14.95 3.95
CA LEU A 236 -30.52 -14.40 3.06
C LEU A 236 -29.14 -14.36 3.75
N LYS A 237 -29.03 -13.68 4.90
CA LYS A 237 -27.77 -13.56 5.66
C LYS A 237 -27.16 -14.93 5.98
N LYS A 238 -27.99 -15.90 6.37
CA LYS A 238 -27.55 -17.29 6.59
C LYS A 238 -26.93 -17.96 5.36
N ARG A 239 -27.41 -17.68 4.14
CA ARG A 239 -26.82 -18.25 2.90
C ARG A 239 -25.40 -17.77 2.67
N PHE A 240 -25.06 -16.58 3.16
CA PHE A 240 -23.73 -15.99 3.08
C PHE A 240 -22.89 -16.24 4.34
N GLY A 241 -23.43 -16.97 5.34
CA GLY A 241 -22.76 -17.21 6.61
C GLY A 241 -22.60 -15.94 7.46
N ALA A 242 -23.53 -15.00 7.30
CA ALA A 242 -23.53 -13.69 7.91
C ALA A 242 -24.71 -13.51 8.90
N GLU A 243 -25.24 -14.60 9.48
CA GLU A 243 -26.35 -14.55 10.42
C GLU A 243 -26.13 -13.64 11.64
N ASP A 244 -24.87 -13.42 12.03
CA ASP A 244 -24.50 -12.58 13.17
C ASP A 244 -24.51 -11.07 12.85
N LEU A 245 -24.68 -10.67 11.59
CA LEU A 245 -24.75 -9.25 11.21
C LEU A 245 -26.15 -8.71 11.48
N GLU A 246 -26.26 -7.86 12.51
CA GLU A 246 -27.51 -7.22 12.90
C GLU A 246 -27.99 -6.23 11.83
N HIS A 247 -27.10 -5.33 11.40
CA HIS A 247 -27.45 -4.28 10.44
C HIS A 247 -27.37 -4.79 8.98
N ASP A 248 -28.27 -4.29 8.13
CA ASP A 248 -28.38 -4.73 6.74
C ASP A 248 -27.33 -4.09 5.83
N ASP A 249 -26.91 -2.87 6.16
CA ASP A 249 -25.81 -2.15 5.52
C ASP A 249 -24.46 -2.82 5.81
N ASP A 250 -24.22 -3.30 7.04
CA ASP A 250 -23.03 -4.09 7.36
C ASP A 250 -22.96 -5.38 6.51
N PHE A 251 -24.10 -6.04 6.32
CA PHE A 251 -24.20 -7.22 5.47
C PHE A 251 -23.94 -6.88 4.00
N ALA A 252 -24.58 -5.82 3.47
CA ALA A 252 -24.38 -5.39 2.09
C ALA A 252 -22.93 -4.97 1.80
N GLU A 253 -22.25 -4.32 2.75
CA GLU A 253 -20.86 -3.90 2.61
C GLU A 253 -19.87 -5.08 2.64
N CYS A 254 -20.15 -6.10 3.46
CA CYS A 254 -19.35 -7.31 3.50
C CYS A 254 -19.34 -8.02 2.13
N GLU A 255 -20.51 -8.13 1.51
CA GLU A 255 -20.68 -8.78 0.21
C GLU A 255 -20.11 -7.94 -0.95
N SER A 256 -20.30 -6.61 -0.92
CA SER A 256 -19.79 -5.70 -1.95
C SER A 256 -18.26 -5.77 -2.06
N THR A 257 -17.58 -5.79 -0.91
CA THR A 257 -16.13 -5.82 -0.79
C THR A 257 -15.53 -7.13 -1.32
N CYS A 258 -16.12 -8.26 -0.94
CA CYS A 258 -15.56 -9.58 -1.25
C CYS A 258 -15.79 -10.01 -2.73
N VAL A 259 -16.90 -9.60 -3.35
CA VAL A 259 -17.27 -9.98 -4.73
C VAL A 259 -16.47 -9.24 -5.81
N TRP A 260 -16.20 -7.95 -5.62
CA TRP A 260 -15.56 -7.14 -6.66
C TRP A 260 -14.03 -7.03 -6.55
N LEU A 261 -13.47 -7.06 -5.33
CA LEU A 261 -12.02 -6.92 -5.15
C LEU A 261 -11.23 -8.15 -5.63
N SER A 262 -11.85 -9.33 -5.62
CA SER A 262 -11.25 -10.59 -6.06
C SER A 262 -11.22 -10.75 -7.59
N THR A 263 -12.10 -10.07 -8.32
CA THR A 263 -12.27 -10.23 -9.78
C THR A 263 -11.53 -9.20 -10.63
N GLY A 264 -11.18 -8.04 -10.06
CA GLY A 264 -10.56 -6.92 -10.81
C GLY A 264 -9.03 -6.80 -10.75
N ARG A 265 -8.34 -7.44 -9.79
CA ARG A 265 -6.91 -7.18 -9.55
C ARG A 265 -5.92 -7.90 -10.47
N ILE A 266 -6.37 -8.87 -11.28
CA ILE A 266 -5.46 -9.83 -11.96
C ILE A 266 -5.31 -9.59 -13.47
N ASN A 267 -6.14 -8.75 -14.10
CA ASN A 267 -6.15 -8.62 -15.55
C ASN A 267 -5.82 -7.20 -16.03
N TYR A 268 -4.55 -6.81 -15.95
CA TYR A 268 -3.87 -5.88 -16.88
C TYR A 268 -2.38 -6.16 -16.90
#